data_AF-A0A5B0QCV8-F1
#
_entry.id   AF-A0A5B0QCV8-F1
#
_cell.length_a   1.000
_cell.length_b   1.000
_cell.length_c   1.000
_cell.angle_alpha   90.00
_cell.angle_beta   90.00
_cell.angle_gamma   90.00
#
_symmetry.space_group_name_H-M   'P 1'
#
loop_
_entity.id
_entity.type
_entity.pdbx_description
1 polymer ?
#
loop_
_entity_poly.entity_id
_entity_poly.type
_entity_poly.pdbx_seq_one_letter_code
_entity_poly.pdbx_strand_id
1 'polypeptide(L)'
;MGDIIDLDLFAELVRLDQQQPFLDEQISNYFYPSSKCIWAMMDYLRSGDYRKLEQEAIELRILASSLAVVRVAQLCTFVENKCRSGLVDRDRLEIDTRLQVMELANQFAQDWLVKELYARRERRR
;
A
#
# COMPACT_ATOMS: atom_id res chain seq x y z
N MET A 1 7.82 8.04 10.12
CA MET A 1 6.65 8.44 9.29
C MET A 1 7.10 8.79 7.87
N GLY A 2 8.14 9.61 7.70
CA GLY A 2 8.72 9.94 6.38
C GLY A 2 9.18 8.72 5.55
N ASP A 3 9.49 7.59 6.19
CA ASP A 3 9.84 6.35 5.46
C ASP A 3 8.62 5.54 4.99
N ILE A 4 7.41 5.83 5.50
CA ILE A 4 6.16 5.10 5.19
C ILE A 4 5.32 5.89 4.20
N ILE A 5 5.13 7.18 4.49
CA ILE A 5 4.44 8.13 3.65
C ILE A 5 5.45 9.20 3.24
N ASP A 6 5.56 9.42 1.94
CA ASP A 6 6.30 10.55 1.40
C ASP A 6 5.44 11.81 1.58
N LEU A 7 5.83 12.62 2.57
CA LEU A 7 5.06 13.80 2.96
C LEU A 7 5.15 14.92 1.92
N ASP A 8 6.22 14.99 1.15
CA ASP A 8 6.38 15.99 0.10
C ASP A 8 5.47 15.65 -1.08
N LEU A 9 5.50 14.39 -1.54
CA LEU A 9 4.58 13.91 -2.58
C LEU A 9 3.12 14.01 -2.12
N PHE A 10 2.83 13.67 -0.86
CA PHE A 10 1.47 13.82 -0.34
C PHE A 10 1.03 15.29 -0.29
N ALA A 11 1.92 16.22 0.08
CA ALA A 11 1.62 17.64 0.06
C ALA A 11 1.28 18.14 -1.36
N GLU A 12 1.93 17.60 -2.39
CA GLU A 12 1.56 17.87 -3.79
C GLU A 12 0.16 17.34 -4.12
N LEU A 13 -0.20 16.13 -3.69
CA LEU A 13 -1.57 15.59 -3.83
C LEU A 13 -2.60 16.51 -3.18
N VAL A 14 -2.29 17.06 -2.00
CA VAL A 14 -3.17 18.03 -1.32
C VAL A 14 -3.34 19.31 -2.12
N ARG A 15 -2.29 19.82 -2.76
CA ARG A 15 -2.38 21.01 -3.63
C ARG A 15 -3.21 20.74 -4.88
N LEU A 16 -3.07 19.55 -5.49
CA LEU A 16 -3.87 19.14 -6.64
C LEU A 16 -5.36 18.99 -6.27
N ASP A 17 -5.66 18.45 -5.08
CA ASP A 17 -7.02 18.31 -4.59
C ASP A 17 -7.77 19.65 -4.43
N GLN A 18 -7.04 20.76 -4.20
CA GLN A 18 -7.65 22.10 -4.15
C GLN A 18 -8.18 22.55 -5.51
N GLN A 19 -7.63 22.03 -6.61
CA GLN A 19 -8.07 22.35 -7.98
C GLN A 19 -9.21 21.43 -8.42
N GLN A 20 -9.14 20.16 -8.07
CA GLN A 20 -10.14 19.14 -8.37
C GLN A 20 -10.25 18.18 -7.17
N PRO A 21 -11.35 18.19 -6.40
CA PRO A 21 -11.47 17.32 -5.24
C PRO A 21 -11.47 15.84 -5.63
N PHE A 22 -10.53 15.06 -5.07
CA PHE A 22 -10.43 13.61 -5.30
C PHE A 22 -9.87 12.86 -4.09
N LEU A 23 -9.16 13.53 -3.18
CA LEU A 23 -8.30 12.86 -2.22
C LEU A 23 -9.09 12.14 -1.13
N ASP A 24 -10.24 12.67 -0.72
CA ASP A 24 -11.10 12.02 0.27
C ASP A 24 -11.62 10.66 -0.23
N GLU A 25 -11.94 10.58 -1.53
CA GLU A 25 -12.35 9.34 -2.19
C GLU A 25 -11.18 8.38 -2.31
N GLN A 26 -10.01 8.85 -2.75
CA GLN A 26 -8.79 8.02 -2.83
C GLN A 26 -8.42 7.43 -1.47
N ILE A 27 -8.42 8.24 -0.41
CA ILE A 27 -8.15 7.79 0.96
C ILE A 27 -9.16 6.73 1.38
N SER A 28 -10.46 6.97 1.15
CA SER A 28 -11.51 6.01 1.51
C SER A 28 -11.39 4.69 0.74
N ASN A 29 -11.03 4.76 -0.54
CA ASN A 29 -10.82 3.62 -1.42
C ASN A 29 -9.52 2.85 -1.13
N TYR A 30 -8.64 3.37 -0.29
CA TYR A 30 -7.42 2.67 0.12
C TYR A 30 -7.65 1.69 1.26
N PHE A 31 -8.47 2.01 2.26
CA PHE A 31 -8.51 1.29 3.54
C PHE A 31 -8.82 -0.21 3.40
N TYR A 32 -10.03 -0.57 2.95
CA TYR A 32 -10.42 -1.98 2.85
C TYR A 32 -9.61 -2.74 1.79
N PRO A 33 -9.46 -2.21 0.55
CA PRO A 33 -8.71 -2.91 -0.49
C PRO A 33 -7.25 -3.17 -0.11
N SER A 34 -6.57 -2.22 0.54
CA SER A 34 -5.16 -2.40 0.88
C SER A 34 -4.93 -3.57 1.84
N SER A 35 -5.73 -3.65 2.92
CA SER A 35 -5.69 -4.77 3.85
C SER A 35 -6.04 -6.09 3.13
N LYS A 36 -7.09 -6.10 2.31
CA LYS A 36 -7.52 -7.28 1.57
C LYS A 36 -6.40 -7.86 0.69
N CYS A 37 -5.69 -7.01 -0.06
CA CYS A 37 -4.57 -7.45 -0.90
C CYS A 37 -3.46 -8.10 -0.06
N ILE A 38 -3.12 -7.53 1.10
CA ILE A 38 -2.06 -8.08 1.98
C ILE A 38 -2.44 -9.49 2.47
N TRP A 39 -3.68 -9.66 2.96
CA TRP A 39 -4.17 -10.98 3.39
C TRP A 39 -4.19 -11.99 2.24
N ALA A 40 -4.65 -11.58 1.05
CA ALA A 40 -4.64 -12.43 -0.13
C ALA A 40 -3.21 -12.85 -0.53
N MET A 41 -2.25 -11.92 -0.48
CA MET A 41 -0.83 -12.24 -0.73
C MET A 41 -0.28 -13.27 0.25
N MET A 42 -0.60 -13.18 1.54
CA MET A 42 -0.19 -14.19 2.53
C MET A 42 -0.75 -15.58 2.19
N ASP A 43 -2.01 -15.67 1.78
CA ASP A 43 -2.66 -16.92 1.40
C ASP A 43 -2.09 -17.49 0.08
N TYR A 44 -1.81 -16.63 -0.89
CA TYR A 44 -1.18 -17.05 -2.15
C TYR A 44 0.26 -17.49 -1.98
N LEU A 45 1.03 -16.87 -1.07
CA LEU A 45 2.36 -17.34 -0.72
C LEU A 45 2.33 -18.74 -0.11
N ARG A 46 1.38 -19.01 0.80
CA ARG A 46 1.20 -20.32 1.45
C ARG A 46 0.78 -21.39 0.45
N SER A 47 -0.18 -21.08 -0.41
CA SER A 47 -0.68 -22.02 -1.43
C SER A 47 0.25 -22.19 -2.63
N GLY A 48 1.26 -21.31 -2.79
CA GLY A 48 2.21 -21.37 -3.90
C GLY A 48 1.69 -20.77 -5.21
N ASP A 49 0.58 -20.02 -5.17
CA ASP A 49 -0.01 -19.35 -6.34
C ASP A 49 0.69 -18.00 -6.59
N TYR A 50 1.92 -18.06 -7.09
CA TYR A 50 2.77 -16.88 -7.24
C TYR A 50 2.30 -15.89 -8.31
N ARG A 51 1.46 -16.36 -9.26
CA ARG A 51 0.83 -15.49 -10.24
C ARG A 51 -0.21 -14.59 -9.58
N LYS A 52 -1.05 -15.13 -8.70
CA LYS A 52 -2.01 -14.30 -7.95
C LYS A 52 -1.32 -13.46 -6.89
N LEU A 53 -0.27 -13.97 -6.25
CA LEU A 53 0.59 -13.18 -5.36
C LEU A 53 1.14 -11.93 -6.08
N GLU A 54 1.66 -12.08 -7.30
CA GLU A 54 2.12 -10.94 -8.12
C GLU A 54 0.98 -9.96 -8.41
N GLN A 55 -0.20 -10.46 -8.80
CA GLN A 55 -1.34 -9.62 -9.14
C GLN A 55 -1.77 -8.75 -7.95
N GLU A 56 -1.94 -9.33 -6.76
CA GLU A 56 -2.30 -8.59 -5.55
C GLU A 56 -1.22 -7.56 -5.16
N ALA A 57 0.05 -7.88 -5.37
CA ALA A 57 1.14 -6.93 -5.15
C ALA A 57 1.05 -5.73 -6.10
N ILE A 58 0.76 -5.94 -7.39
CA ILE A 58 0.55 -4.86 -8.37
C ILE A 58 -0.63 -3.97 -7.97
N GLU A 59 -1.76 -4.59 -7.64
CA GLU A 59 -2.97 -3.86 -7.25
C GLU A 59 -2.72 -2.99 -6.01
N LEU A 60 -2.11 -3.55 -4.98
CA LEU A 60 -1.74 -2.81 -3.77
C LEU A 60 -0.71 -1.71 -4.04
N ARG A 61 0.29 -1.97 -4.90
CA ARG A 61 1.29 -0.96 -5.26
C ARG A 61 0.65 0.27 -5.87
N ILE A 62 -0.32 0.10 -6.76
CA ILE A 62 -1.03 1.20 -7.42
C ILE A 62 -1.79 2.02 -6.36
N LEU A 63 -2.55 1.35 -5.49
CA LEU A 63 -3.29 2.00 -4.41
C LEU A 63 -2.36 2.76 -3.45
N ALA A 64 -1.24 2.16 -3.06
CA ALA A 64 -0.28 2.79 -2.16
C ALA A 64 0.40 4.00 -2.82
N SER A 65 0.75 3.88 -4.10
CA SER A 65 1.43 4.95 -4.84
C SER A 65 0.51 6.15 -5.07
N SER A 66 -0.79 5.94 -5.28
CA SER A 66 -1.75 7.06 -5.47
C SER A 66 -1.93 7.94 -4.23
N LEU A 67 -1.51 7.45 -3.06
CA LEU A 67 -1.57 8.15 -1.78
C LEU A 67 -0.18 8.37 -1.15
N ALA A 68 0.89 8.29 -1.95
CA ALA A 68 2.26 8.48 -1.47
C ALA A 68 2.68 7.54 -0.31
N VAL A 69 2.02 6.38 -0.17
CA VAL A 69 2.37 5.34 0.83
C VAL A 69 3.56 4.52 0.30
N VAL A 70 4.73 5.17 0.25
CA VAL A 70 5.92 4.68 -0.44
C VAL A 70 6.46 3.37 0.11
N ARG A 71 6.37 3.12 1.42
CA ARG A 71 6.91 1.87 1.98
C ARG A 71 6.14 0.64 1.50
N VAL A 72 4.81 0.74 1.48
CA VAL A 72 3.95 -0.36 1.01
C VAL A 72 4.21 -0.57 -0.48
N ALA A 73 4.26 0.49 -1.29
CA ALA A 73 4.56 0.41 -2.71
C ALA A 73 5.93 -0.23 -3.01
N GLN A 74 6.97 0.10 -2.25
CA GLN A 74 8.30 -0.51 -2.37
C GLN A 74 8.29 -2.01 -2.02
N LEU A 75 7.58 -2.40 -0.96
CA LEU A 75 7.47 -3.80 -0.57
C LEU A 75 6.68 -4.60 -1.61
N CYS A 76 5.63 -4.03 -2.20
CA CYS A 76 4.92 -4.64 -3.32
C CYS A 76 5.82 -4.84 -4.53
N THR A 77 6.61 -3.82 -4.89
CA THR A 77 7.60 -3.90 -5.99
C THR A 77 8.59 -5.04 -5.75
N PHE A 78 9.03 -5.23 -4.51
CA PHE A 78 9.90 -6.34 -4.15
C PHE A 78 9.22 -7.70 -4.40
N VAL A 79 7.97 -7.89 -3.97
CA VAL A 79 7.21 -9.13 -4.18
C VAL A 79 7.00 -9.38 -5.68
N GLU A 80 6.60 -8.37 -6.44
CA GLU A 80 6.43 -8.43 -7.90
C GLU A 80 7.70 -8.96 -8.58
N ASN A 81 8.85 -8.37 -8.26
CA ASN A 81 10.12 -8.73 -8.86
C ASN A 81 10.52 -10.17 -8.54
N LYS A 82 10.30 -10.62 -7.30
CA LYS A 82 10.59 -12.00 -6.89
C LYS A 82 9.67 -13.01 -7.57
N CYS A 83 8.38 -12.71 -7.70
CA CYS A 83 7.44 -13.56 -8.46
C CYS A 83 7.88 -13.71 -9.92
N ARG A 84 8.32 -12.63 -10.56
CA ARG A 84 8.78 -12.63 -11.96
C ARG A 84 10.10 -13.36 -12.17
N SER A 85 11.03 -13.31 -11.21
CA SER A 85 12.33 -13.98 -11.33
C SER A 85 12.27 -15.50 -11.15
N GLY A 86 11.12 -16.04 -10.71
CA GLY A 86 11.00 -17.41 -10.24
C GLY A 86 11.49 -17.53 -8.79
N LEU A 87 10.71 -18.21 -7.95
CA LEU A 87 10.96 -18.31 -6.51
C LEU A 87 11.68 -19.61 -6.17
N VAL A 88 12.71 -19.50 -5.32
CA VAL A 88 13.26 -20.64 -4.57
C VAL A 88 12.77 -20.59 -3.10
N ASP A 89 12.96 -21.67 -2.33
CA ASP A 89 12.46 -21.74 -0.95
C ASP A 89 12.96 -20.61 -0.05
N ARG A 90 14.19 -20.14 -0.27
CA ARG A 90 14.74 -18.98 0.44
C ARG A 90 13.95 -17.70 0.17
N ASP A 91 13.42 -17.52 -1.04
CA ASP A 91 12.61 -16.36 -1.40
C ASP A 91 11.25 -16.40 -0.70
N ARG A 92 10.68 -17.59 -0.45
CA ARG A 92 9.40 -17.70 0.26
C ARG A 92 9.49 -17.14 1.67
N LEU A 93 10.55 -17.48 2.41
CA LEU A 93 10.79 -16.94 3.75
C LEU A 93 11.04 -15.43 3.73
N GLU A 94 11.79 -14.95 2.73
CA GLU A 94 12.04 -13.52 2.56
C GLU A 94 10.74 -12.76 2.26
N ILE A 95 9.89 -13.27 1.36
CA ILE A 95 8.59 -12.68 1.05
C ILE A 95 7.68 -12.70 2.27
N ASP A 96 7.59 -13.82 3.01
CA ASP A 96 6.75 -13.92 4.21
C ASP A 96 7.12 -12.83 5.24
N THR A 97 8.42 -12.68 5.52
CA THR A 97 8.93 -11.63 6.40
C THR A 97 8.56 -10.23 5.89
N ARG A 98 8.64 -10.01 4.57
CA ARG A 98 8.31 -8.71 3.96
C ARG A 98 6.81 -8.42 3.98
N LEU A 99 5.95 -9.42 3.87
CA LEU A 99 4.50 -9.27 3.99
C LEU A 99 4.10 -8.86 5.40
N GLN A 100 4.75 -9.40 6.44
CA GLN A 100 4.52 -8.95 7.83
C GLN A 100 4.93 -7.48 8.04
N VAL A 101 6.08 -7.07 7.49
CA VAL A 101 6.51 -5.66 7.51
C VAL A 101 5.54 -4.77 6.72
N MET A 102 5.01 -5.27 5.60
CA MET A 102 4.04 -4.56 4.77
C MET A 102 2.72 -4.35 5.50
N GLU A 103 2.22 -5.35 6.23
CA GLU A 103 1.02 -5.24 7.05
C GLU A 103 1.17 -4.13 8.11
N LEU A 104 2.28 -4.15 8.85
CA LEU A 104 2.58 -3.11 9.84
C LEU A 104 2.69 -1.72 9.20
N ALA A 105 3.41 -1.60 8.08
CA ALA A 105 3.54 -0.33 7.37
C ALA A 105 2.18 0.18 6.86
N ASN A 106 1.34 -0.72 6.36
CA ASN A 106 -0.01 -0.41 5.90
C ASN A 106 -0.88 0.06 7.05
N GLN A 107 -0.84 -0.60 8.21
CA GLN A 107 -1.58 -0.17 9.40
C GLN A 107 -1.19 1.25 9.82
N PHE A 108 0.11 1.55 9.91
CA PHE A 108 0.59 2.90 10.22
C PHE A 108 0.15 3.93 9.18
N ALA A 109 0.14 3.56 7.90
CA ALA A 109 -0.33 4.44 6.83
C ALA A 109 -1.83 4.72 6.96
N GLN A 110 -2.65 3.69 7.19
CA GLN A 110 -4.10 3.84 7.38
C GLN A 110 -4.42 4.73 8.57
N ASP A 111 -3.78 4.52 9.73
CA ASP A 111 -3.98 5.35 10.92
C ASP A 111 -3.68 6.83 10.67
N TRP A 112 -2.63 7.11 9.88
CA TRP A 112 -2.29 8.47 9.50
C TRP A 112 -3.30 9.06 8.51
N LEU A 113 -3.67 8.31 7.46
CA LEU A 113 -4.62 8.73 6.44
C LEU A 113 -6.02 9.00 7.01
N VAL A 114 -6.44 8.22 8.02
CA VAL A 114 -7.69 8.47 8.75
C VAL A 114 -7.66 9.84 9.44
N LYS A 115 -6.57 10.15 10.16
CA LYS A 115 -6.43 11.45 10.83
C LYS A 115 -6.44 12.60 9.84
N GLU A 116 -5.75 12.44 8.71
CA GLU A 116 -5.74 13.43 7.65
C GLU A 116 -7.13 13.60 7.03
N LEU A 117 -7.86 12.51 6.76
CA LEU A 117 -9.24 12.56 6.25
C LEU A 117 -10.16 13.33 7.20
N TYR A 118 -10.07 13.10 8.52
CA TYR A 118 -10.84 13.84 9.50
C TYR A 118 -10.48 15.33 9.52
N ALA A 119 -9.18 15.66 9.62
CA ALA A 119 -8.71 17.03 9.65
C ALA A 119 -9.13 17.82 8.40
N ARG A 120 -9.11 17.17 7.23
CA ARG A 120 -9.57 17.76 5.96
C ARG A 120 -11.06 18.06 5.95
N ARG A 121 -11.88 17.15 6.48
CA ARG A 121 -13.33 17.36 6.59
C ARG A 121 -13.69 18.47 7.57
N GLU A 122 -12.93 18.62 8.65
CA GLU A 122 -13.11 19.74 9.59
C GLU A 122 -12.78 21.09 8.97
N ARG A 123 -11.68 21.20 8.20
CA ARG A 123 -11.30 22.46 7.51
C ARG A 123 -12.29 22.92 6.44
N ARG A 124 -13.16 22.02 5.94
CA ARG A 124 -14.18 22.32 4.92
C ARG A 124 -15.55 22.68 5.52
N ARG A 125 -15.75 22.53 6.82
CA ARG A 125 -16.96 22.94 7.54
C ARG A 125 -16.84 24.40 7.97
#